data_AF-A0A1W0WN62-F1
#
_entry.id   AF-A0A1W0WN62-F1
#
_cell.length_a   1.000
_cell.length_b   1.000
_cell.length_c   1.000
_cell.angle_alpha   90.00
_cell.angle_beta   90.00
_cell.angle_gamma   90.00
#
_symmetry.space_group_name_H-M   'P 1'
#
loop_
_entity.id
_entity.type
_entity.pdbx_description
1 polymer ?
#
loop_
_entity_poly.entity_id
_entity_poly.type
_entity_poly.pdbx_seq_one_letter_code
_entity_poly.pdbx_strand_id
1 'polypeptide(L)'
;MAATWSGHTLIAVLSVVCFLSNNLTSAVQFPWAESPLNATESTVSVFDLRVPDFSTEQVQLFLNQTVAGRDYPDFHTIPVTNFTCRQVEQPGYYADPDTGCQVYRRCAPDGTMFSYLCGEQTVFDQLLLTCDFFYKVNCNISVAYYNYVNMHMYKSGQSVG
;
A
#
# COMPACT_ATOMS: atom_id res chain seq x y z
N MET A 1 -19.29 57.15 -7.98
CA MET A 1 -18.37 57.82 -7.04
C MET A 1 -17.45 56.75 -6.47
N ALA A 2 -16.15 57.06 -6.37
CA ALA A 2 -15.03 56.11 -6.32
C ALA A 2 -14.96 55.22 -5.08
N ALA A 3 -14.32 54.05 -5.24
CA ALA A 3 -13.46 53.45 -4.21
C ALA A 3 -12.40 52.57 -4.89
N THR A 4 -11.18 53.09 -4.95
CA THR A 4 -9.94 52.39 -5.30
C THR A 4 -9.49 51.52 -4.13
N TRP A 5 -9.12 50.26 -4.35
CA TRP A 5 -8.27 49.52 -3.42
C TRP A 5 -7.26 48.65 -4.18
N SER A 6 -5.99 48.99 -3.95
CA SER A 6 -4.77 48.28 -4.30
C SER A 6 -4.54 47.08 -3.40
N GLY A 7 -3.95 46.02 -3.96
CA GLY A 7 -2.93 45.24 -3.25
C GLY A 7 -3.34 43.86 -2.72
N HIS A 8 -2.47 42.91 -3.06
CA HIS A 8 -2.12 41.67 -2.34
C HIS A 8 -2.89 40.38 -2.66
N THR A 9 -2.34 39.69 -3.67
CA THR A 9 -1.87 38.30 -3.67
C THR A 9 -2.74 37.20 -3.03
N LEU A 10 -3.24 36.34 -3.93
CA LEU A 10 -3.82 35.02 -3.67
C LEU A 10 -2.96 34.16 -2.73
N ILE A 11 -3.60 33.53 -1.73
CA ILE A 11 -3.57 32.08 -1.40
C ILE A 11 -4.64 31.88 -0.32
N ALA A 12 -5.73 31.19 -0.67
CA ALA A 12 -6.63 30.57 0.30
C ALA A 12 -7.23 29.31 -0.35
N VAL A 13 -6.85 28.16 0.21
CA VAL A 13 -7.28 26.82 -0.17
C VAL A 13 -8.77 26.69 0.17
N LEU A 14 -9.61 26.44 -0.84
CA LEU A 14 -11.04 26.21 -0.67
C LEU A 14 -11.31 24.77 -0.22
N SER A 15 -11.73 24.64 1.04
CA SER A 15 -12.33 23.46 1.64
C SER A 15 -13.61 23.05 0.88
N VAL A 16 -13.73 21.77 0.53
CA VAL A 16 -15.01 21.17 0.11
C VAL A 16 -15.45 20.23 1.23
N VAL A 17 -16.32 20.73 2.11
CA VAL A 17 -17.13 19.90 3.00
C VAL A 17 -18.51 19.79 2.37
N CYS A 18 -18.86 18.60 1.90
CA CYS A 18 -20.17 18.31 1.35
C CYS A 18 -21.16 18.08 2.51
N PHE A 19 -22.17 18.95 2.63
CA PHE A 19 -23.34 18.71 3.46
C PHE A 19 -24.44 18.06 2.61
N LEU A 20 -24.87 16.85 2.96
CA LEU A 20 -26.22 16.39 2.62
C LEU A 20 -26.88 15.66 3.80
N SER A 21 -27.99 16.29 4.23
CA SER A 21 -29.18 15.78 4.92
C SER A 21 -29.06 15.08 6.29
N ASN A 22 -29.72 15.71 7.25
CA ASN A 22 -30.05 15.24 8.59
C ASN A 22 -31.06 14.08 8.60
N ASN A 23 -30.90 13.23 9.62
CA ASN A 23 -31.94 12.44 10.31
C ASN A 23 -32.16 10.98 9.85
N LEU A 24 -31.43 10.03 10.46
CA LEU A 24 -31.97 9.05 11.41
C LEU A 24 -30.84 8.20 12.00
N THR A 25 -30.97 7.97 13.30
CA THR A 25 -30.07 7.27 14.23
C THR A 25 -29.69 5.86 13.78
N SER A 26 -28.43 5.67 13.37
CA SER A 26 -27.57 4.49 13.63
C SER A 26 -26.23 4.71 12.92
N ALA A 27 -25.34 5.47 13.54
CA ALA A 27 -23.94 5.47 13.12
C ALA A 27 -23.35 4.10 13.52
N VAL A 28 -23.14 3.22 12.54
CA VAL A 28 -22.22 2.11 12.72
C VAL A 28 -20.83 2.73 12.81
N GLN A 29 -20.27 2.73 14.03
CA GLN A 29 -18.93 3.21 14.30
C GLN A 29 -17.94 2.26 13.60
N PHE A 30 -17.33 2.72 12.50
CA PHE A 30 -16.15 2.06 11.96
C PHE A 30 -14.92 2.44 12.81
N PRO A 31 -14.05 1.50 13.23
CA PRO A 31 -12.92 1.81 14.11
C PRO A 31 -11.81 2.70 13.52
N TRP A 32 -11.96 3.24 12.31
CA TRP A 32 -10.91 3.98 11.60
C TRP A 32 -11.14 5.51 11.54
N ALA A 33 -12.21 6.02 12.14
CA ALA A 33 -12.36 7.45 12.36
C ALA A 33 -11.74 7.81 13.71
N GLU A 34 -10.60 8.51 13.67
CA GLU A 34 -9.79 9.00 14.80
C GLU A 34 -8.72 8.06 15.36
N SER A 35 -7.69 7.78 14.56
CA SER A 35 -6.33 7.89 15.11
C SER A 35 -5.81 9.29 14.74
N PRO A 36 -5.65 10.23 15.68
CA PRO A 36 -4.87 11.42 15.39
C PRO A 36 -3.43 10.97 15.17
N LEU A 37 -2.96 11.03 13.92
CA LEU A 37 -1.51 11.06 13.68
C LEU A 37 -1.00 12.34 14.33
N ASN A 38 -0.51 12.23 15.56
CA ASN A 38 0.17 13.32 16.23
C ASN A 38 1.51 13.51 15.51
N ALA A 39 1.56 14.43 14.56
CA ALA A 39 2.68 14.66 13.64
C ALA A 39 3.90 15.30 14.34
N THR A 40 4.28 14.81 15.51
CA THR A 40 5.39 15.31 16.33
C THR A 40 6.40 14.24 16.73
N GLU A 41 6.26 12.98 16.30
CA GLU A 41 7.17 11.90 16.69
C GLU A 41 8.06 11.48 15.51
N SER A 42 9.34 11.85 15.59
CA SER A 42 10.38 11.58 14.59
C SER A 42 10.80 10.10 14.51
N THR A 43 9.93 9.16 14.83
CA THR A 43 10.20 7.71 14.79
C THR A 43 8.99 6.92 14.29
N VAL A 44 8.50 7.23 13.08
CA VAL A 44 7.58 6.31 12.38
C VAL A 44 8.40 5.10 11.92
N SER A 45 8.17 3.93 12.52
CA SER A 45 8.81 2.70 12.09
C SER A 45 8.03 2.04 10.95
N VAL A 46 8.68 1.12 10.24
CA VAL A 46 8.03 0.28 9.22
C VAL A 46 6.83 -0.49 9.80
N PHE A 47 6.86 -0.85 11.09
CA PHE A 47 5.76 -1.57 11.73
C PHE A 47 4.52 -0.70 11.92
N ASP A 48 4.70 0.61 12.15
CA ASP A 48 3.58 1.56 12.32
C ASP A 48 2.84 1.82 11.01
N LEU A 49 3.46 1.47 9.87
CA LEU A 49 2.85 1.58 8.53
C LEU A 49 2.08 0.31 8.12
N ARG A 50 2.18 -0.78 8.89
CA ARG A 50 1.48 -2.05 8.59
C ARG A 50 0.12 -2.12 9.28
N VAL A 51 -0.71 -3.05 8.81
CA VAL A 51 -1.96 -3.41 9.50
C VAL A 51 -1.60 -3.93 10.90
N PRO A 52 -2.26 -3.46 11.97
CA PRO A 52 -2.00 -3.93 13.32
C PRO A 52 -2.14 -5.44 13.45
N ASP A 53 -1.33 -6.05 14.32
CA ASP A 53 -1.44 -7.48 14.60
C ASP A 53 -2.76 -7.81 15.30
N PHE A 54 -3.47 -8.80 14.77
CA PHE A 54 -4.68 -9.37 15.36
C PHE A 54 -4.31 -10.46 16.39
N SER A 55 -5.17 -10.65 17.41
CA SER A 55 -5.06 -11.80 18.31
C SER A 55 -5.37 -13.11 17.56
N THR A 56 -4.92 -14.25 18.10
CA THR A 56 -5.18 -15.56 17.49
C THR A 56 -6.67 -15.84 17.31
N GLU A 57 -7.51 -15.43 18.26
CA GLU A 57 -8.96 -15.58 18.18
C GLU A 57 -9.55 -14.73 17.06
N GLN A 58 -9.08 -13.50 16.91
CA GLN A 58 -9.51 -12.60 15.84
C GLN A 58 -9.11 -13.14 14.47
N VAL A 59 -7.88 -13.65 14.34
CA VAL A 59 -7.41 -14.29 13.11
C VAL A 59 -8.28 -15.48 12.75
N GLN A 60 -8.58 -16.37 13.71
CA GLN A 60 -9.40 -17.55 13.44
C GLN A 60 -10.82 -17.18 13.00
N LEU A 61 -11.42 -16.17 13.64
CA LEU A 61 -12.74 -15.68 13.26
C LEU A 61 -12.74 -15.08 11.85
N PHE A 62 -11.70 -14.32 11.51
CA PHE A 62 -11.53 -13.73 10.19
C PHE A 62 -11.36 -14.82 9.11
N LEU A 63 -10.47 -15.79 9.34
CA LEU A 63 -10.21 -16.89 8.39
C LEU A 63 -11.45 -17.77 8.16
N ASN A 64 -12.32 -17.94 9.15
CA ASN A 64 -13.57 -18.69 8.96
C ASN A 64 -14.57 -17.97 8.04
N GLN A 65 -14.42 -16.68 7.82
CA GLN A 65 -15.33 -15.87 7.01
C GLN A 65 -14.78 -15.53 5.62
N THR A 66 -13.49 -15.77 5.40
CA THR A 66 -12.81 -15.43 4.14
C THR A 66 -12.90 -16.55 3.12
N VAL A 67 -12.97 -16.16 1.85
CA VAL A 67 -13.14 -17.06 0.70
C VAL A 67 -12.09 -16.72 -0.35
N ALA A 68 -11.35 -17.74 -0.78
CA ALA A 68 -10.35 -17.65 -1.84
C ALA A 68 -10.98 -17.15 -3.15
N GLY A 69 -10.28 -16.28 -3.88
CA GLY A 69 -10.74 -15.66 -5.12
C GLY A 69 -11.77 -14.54 -4.94
N ARG A 70 -12.35 -14.39 -3.74
CA ARG A 70 -13.24 -13.26 -3.39
C ARG A 70 -12.54 -12.24 -2.50
N ASP A 71 -12.01 -12.70 -1.37
CA ASP A 71 -11.43 -11.83 -0.34
C ASP A 71 -9.90 -11.71 -0.47
N TYR A 72 -9.27 -12.70 -1.10
CA TYR A 72 -7.85 -12.70 -1.45
C TYR A 72 -7.63 -13.47 -2.76
N PRO A 73 -6.56 -13.16 -3.50
CA PRO A 73 -6.25 -13.85 -4.76
C PRO A 73 -5.93 -15.34 -4.55
N ASP A 74 -6.37 -16.17 -5.49
CA ASP A 74 -6.21 -17.64 -5.45
C ASP A 74 -5.62 -18.16 -6.76
N PHE A 75 -4.50 -17.56 -7.15
CA PHE A 75 -3.72 -18.01 -8.29
C PHE A 75 -2.87 -19.22 -7.88
N HIS A 76 -2.97 -20.31 -8.66
CA HIS A 76 -2.07 -21.47 -8.57
C HIS A 76 -0.98 -21.48 -9.65
N THR A 77 -1.06 -20.53 -10.59
CA THR A 77 -0.07 -20.31 -11.64
C THR A 77 0.07 -18.81 -11.87
N ILE A 78 1.21 -18.37 -12.42
CA ILE A 78 1.47 -16.94 -12.65
C ILE A 78 0.72 -16.49 -13.91
N PRO A 79 -0.32 -15.63 -13.81
CA PRO A 79 -0.99 -15.10 -14.98
C PRO A 79 -0.13 -14.07 -15.72
N VAL A 80 -0.47 -13.83 -16.99
CA VAL A 80 0.06 -12.69 -17.75
C VAL A 80 -0.64 -11.42 -17.26
N THR A 81 0.15 -10.39 -16.94
CA THR A 81 -0.33 -9.07 -16.50
C THR A 81 0.37 -7.97 -17.31
N ASN A 82 0.02 -6.71 -17.05
CA ASN A 82 0.63 -5.58 -17.75
C ASN A 82 1.98 -5.15 -17.17
N PHE A 83 2.46 -5.81 -16.11
CA PHE A 83 3.72 -5.46 -15.46
C PHE A 83 4.92 -5.74 -16.37
N THR A 84 5.82 -4.77 -16.46
CA THR A 84 7.13 -4.93 -17.11
C THR A 84 8.21 -4.18 -16.32
N CYS A 85 9.45 -4.71 -16.33
CA CYS A 85 10.59 -4.02 -15.72
C CYS A 85 10.95 -2.67 -16.36
N ARG A 86 10.30 -2.31 -17.49
CA ARG A 86 10.49 -1.01 -18.15
C ARG A 86 9.62 0.09 -17.56
N GLN A 87 8.57 -0.27 -16.82
CA GLN A 87 7.66 0.68 -16.18
C GLN A 87 8.13 1.12 -14.79
N VAL A 88 9.17 0.48 -14.26
CA VAL A 88 9.73 0.77 -12.94
C VAL A 88 11.11 1.42 -13.08
N GLU A 89 11.46 2.29 -12.13
CA GLU A 89 12.62 3.17 -12.27
C GLU A 89 13.97 2.47 -12.08
N GLN A 90 14.00 1.32 -11.41
CA GLN A 90 15.24 0.70 -10.97
C GLN A 90 15.13 -0.83 -10.88
N PRO A 91 16.25 -1.54 -10.68
CA PRO A 91 16.23 -2.94 -10.27
C PRO A 91 15.59 -3.07 -8.89
N GLY A 92 14.92 -4.19 -8.65
CA GLY A 92 14.05 -4.31 -7.47
C GLY A 92 13.14 -5.52 -7.45
N TYR A 93 12.38 -5.60 -6.37
CA TYR A 93 11.23 -6.48 -6.19
C TYR A 93 9.97 -5.64 -6.17
N TYR A 94 8.95 -6.09 -6.89
CA TYR A 94 7.74 -5.34 -7.19
C TYR A 94 6.52 -6.24 -6.99
N ALA A 95 5.62 -5.87 -6.07
CA ALA A 95 4.30 -6.50 -5.95
C ALA A 95 3.52 -6.29 -7.26
N ASP A 96 2.81 -7.28 -7.78
CA ASP A 96 2.00 -7.15 -9.00
C ASP A 96 0.52 -6.88 -8.65
N PRO A 97 0.05 -5.62 -8.74
CA PRO A 97 -1.30 -5.26 -8.28
C PRO A 97 -2.41 -5.91 -9.13
N ASP A 98 -2.13 -6.24 -10.39
CA ASP A 98 -3.07 -6.93 -11.28
C ASP A 98 -3.43 -8.34 -10.77
N THR A 99 -2.62 -8.89 -9.85
CA THR A 99 -2.83 -10.19 -9.21
C THR A 99 -3.27 -10.09 -7.75
N GLY A 100 -3.70 -8.91 -7.29
CA GLY A 100 -3.92 -8.67 -5.85
C GLY A 100 -2.64 -8.85 -5.03
N CYS A 101 -1.48 -8.60 -5.63
CA CYS A 101 -0.15 -8.81 -5.05
C CYS A 101 0.22 -10.27 -4.75
N GLN A 102 -0.52 -11.29 -5.20
CA GLN A 102 -0.08 -12.68 -5.01
C GLN A 102 1.17 -13.00 -5.84
N VAL A 103 1.30 -12.38 -7.00
CA VAL A 103 2.52 -12.42 -7.80
C VAL A 103 3.40 -11.24 -7.41
N TYR A 104 4.71 -11.48 -7.37
CA TYR A 104 5.70 -10.42 -7.37
C TYR A 104 6.73 -10.65 -8.47
N ARG A 105 7.36 -9.56 -8.86
CA ARG A 105 8.25 -9.47 -10.01
C ARG A 105 9.60 -8.97 -9.53
N ARG A 106 10.68 -9.62 -9.95
CA ARG A 106 12.04 -9.16 -9.69
C ARG A 106 12.64 -8.65 -10.99
N CYS A 107 13.11 -7.41 -10.98
CA CYS A 107 13.80 -6.78 -12.10
C CYS A 107 15.31 -6.77 -11.80
N ALA A 108 16.08 -7.47 -12.64
CA ALA A 108 17.53 -7.44 -12.58
C ALA A 108 18.10 -6.18 -13.27
N PRO A 109 19.37 -5.80 -13.01
CA PRO A 109 20.01 -4.63 -13.62
C PRO A 109 20.06 -4.61 -15.15
N ASP A 110 20.04 -5.79 -15.78
CA ASP A 110 20.00 -5.96 -17.22
C ASP A 110 18.57 -5.86 -17.80
N GLY A 111 17.56 -5.60 -16.96
CA GLY A 111 16.16 -5.55 -17.33
C GLY A 111 15.48 -6.92 -17.40
N THR A 112 16.18 -8.01 -17.07
CA THR A 112 15.58 -9.35 -17.02
C THR A 112 14.53 -9.42 -15.90
N MET A 113 13.32 -9.86 -16.26
CA MET A 113 12.21 -10.01 -15.34
C MET A 113 12.09 -11.47 -14.88
N PHE A 114 12.01 -11.66 -13.57
CA PHE A 114 11.67 -12.93 -12.94
C PHE A 114 10.32 -12.78 -12.26
N SER A 115 9.48 -13.80 -12.30
CA SER A 115 8.13 -13.76 -11.72
C SER A 115 7.98 -14.90 -10.72
N TYR A 116 7.33 -14.60 -9.61
CA TYR A 116 7.18 -15.52 -8.50
C TYR A 116 5.75 -15.42 -7.97
N LEU A 117 5.21 -16.57 -7.54
CA LEU A 117 3.90 -16.67 -6.94
C LEU A 117 4.07 -16.91 -5.44
N CYS A 118 3.43 -16.10 -4.61
CA CYS A 118 3.30 -16.36 -3.18
C CYS A 118 2.44 -17.61 -2.95
N GLY A 119 2.66 -18.30 -1.83
CA GLY A 119 1.87 -19.47 -1.45
C GLY A 119 0.40 -19.14 -1.19
N GLU A 120 -0.41 -20.17 -1.01
CA GLU A 120 -1.83 -20.02 -0.65
C GLU A 120 -2.00 -19.07 0.54
N GLN A 121 -3.04 -18.22 0.49
CA GLN A 121 -3.39 -17.24 1.53
C GLN A 121 -2.32 -16.15 1.79
N THR A 122 -1.30 -16.03 0.95
CA THR A 122 -0.25 -15.02 1.11
C THR A 122 -0.13 -14.12 -0.11
N VAL A 123 0.26 -12.88 0.11
CA VAL A 123 0.53 -11.88 -0.93
C VAL A 123 1.81 -11.14 -0.59
N PHE A 124 2.45 -10.56 -1.59
CA PHE A 124 3.73 -9.88 -1.43
C PHE A 124 3.56 -8.53 -0.74
N ASP A 125 4.20 -8.40 0.43
CA ASP A 125 4.34 -7.14 1.13
C ASP A 125 5.51 -6.36 0.53
N GLN A 126 5.17 -5.30 -0.21
CA GLN A 126 6.18 -4.45 -0.85
C GLN A 126 7.10 -3.72 0.14
N LEU A 127 6.63 -3.44 1.35
CA LEU A 127 7.41 -2.72 2.35
C LEU A 127 8.49 -3.63 2.96
N LEU A 128 8.13 -4.90 3.21
CA LEU A 128 9.02 -5.89 3.83
C LEU A 128 9.77 -6.78 2.82
N LEU A 129 9.38 -6.75 1.55
CA LEU A 129 9.90 -7.61 0.48
C LEU A 129 9.79 -9.12 0.77
N THR A 130 8.67 -9.52 1.36
CA THR A 130 8.33 -10.92 1.63
C THR A 130 6.85 -11.18 1.36
N CYS A 131 6.49 -12.44 1.10
CA CYS A 131 5.08 -12.84 1.17
C CYS A 131 4.65 -12.86 2.65
N ASP A 132 3.49 -12.31 2.95
CA ASP A 132 2.82 -12.39 4.25
C ASP A 132 1.34 -12.68 4.02
N PHE A 133 0.59 -12.99 5.08
CA PHE A 133 -0.83 -13.26 4.97
C PHE A 133 -1.58 -12.07 4.37
N PHE A 134 -2.55 -12.36 3.49
CA PHE A 134 -3.28 -11.34 2.74
C PHE A 134 -3.91 -10.24 3.62
N TYR A 135 -4.30 -10.55 4.85
CA TYR A 135 -4.89 -9.60 5.79
C TYR A 135 -3.88 -8.70 6.50
N LYS A 136 -2.57 -8.97 6.36
CA LYS A 136 -1.50 -8.12 6.88
C LYS A 136 -0.95 -7.14 5.82
N VAL A 137 -1.36 -7.31 4.57
CA VAL A 137 -0.79 -6.57 3.44
C VAL A 137 -1.87 -5.71 2.77
N ASN A 138 -1.59 -4.42 2.66
CA ASN A 138 -2.41 -3.53 1.84
C ASN A 138 -1.82 -3.44 0.43
N CYS A 139 -2.32 -4.27 -0.48
CA CYS A 139 -1.84 -4.31 -1.86
C CYS A 139 -2.01 -2.96 -2.59
N ASN A 140 -3.08 -2.21 -2.29
CA ASN A 140 -3.40 -0.95 -2.98
C ASN A 140 -2.34 0.15 -2.78
N ILE A 141 -1.60 0.11 -1.67
CA ILE A 141 -0.53 1.07 -1.38
C ILE A 141 0.86 0.54 -1.75
N SER A 142 0.97 -0.71 -2.23
CA SER A 142 2.27 -1.33 -2.53
C SER A 142 3.08 -0.50 -3.53
N VAL A 143 2.45 0.02 -4.58
CA VAL A 143 3.13 0.84 -5.59
C VAL A 143 3.84 2.06 -4.99
N ALA A 144 3.29 2.65 -3.91
CA ALA A 144 3.91 3.81 -3.25
C ALA A 144 5.27 3.48 -2.60
N TYR A 145 5.52 2.21 -2.29
CA TYR A 145 6.77 1.76 -1.65
C TYR A 145 7.82 1.25 -2.64
N TYR A 146 7.51 1.17 -3.94
CA TYR A 146 8.42 0.66 -4.97
C TYR A 146 9.79 1.34 -4.92
N ASN A 147 9.84 2.67 -4.99
CA ASN A 147 11.10 3.39 -5.03
C ASN A 147 11.79 3.39 -3.65
N TYR A 148 11.03 3.63 -2.58
CA TYR A 148 11.56 3.72 -1.22
C TYR A 148 12.31 2.44 -0.81
N VAL A 149 11.74 1.26 -1.05
CA VAL A 149 12.36 0.02 -0.58
C VAL A 149 13.45 -0.47 -1.53
N ASN A 150 13.21 -0.39 -2.85
CA ASN A 150 14.17 -0.90 -3.82
C ASN A 150 15.44 -0.06 -3.88
N MET A 151 15.40 1.27 -3.64
CA MET A 151 16.61 2.11 -3.65
C MET A 151 17.62 1.72 -2.57
N HIS A 152 17.16 1.12 -1.47
CA HIS A 152 18.01 0.70 -0.36
C HIS A 152 18.59 -0.71 -0.56
N MET A 153 17.98 -1.54 -1.41
CA MET A 153 18.45 -2.89 -1.70
C MET A 153 19.72 -2.92 -2.56
N TYR A 154 19.85 -2.02 -3.55
CA TYR A 154 20.99 -2.03 -4.47
C TYR A 154 22.18 -1.16 -4.03
N LYS A 155 22.03 -0.36 -2.95
CA LYS A 155 23.14 0.39 -2.37
C LYS A 155 24.11 -0.47 -1.56
N SER A 156 23.67 -1.64 -1.06
CA SER A 156 24.50 -2.56 -0.28
C SER A 156 25.36 -3.51 -1.15
N GLY A 157 25.15 -3.51 -2.47
CA GLY A 157 25.91 -4.32 -3.44
C GLY A 157 27.13 -3.62 -4.02
N GLN A 158 27.41 -2.37 -3.64
CA GLN A 158 28.60 -1.66 -4.08
C GLN A 158 29.70 -1.91 -3.05
N SER A 159 30.57 -2.88 -3.36
CA SER A 159 31.84 -3.06 -2.68
C SER A 159 32.54 -1.71 -2.57
N VAL A 160 32.82 -1.32 -1.33
CA VAL A 160 33.84 -0.34 -1.00
C VAL A 160 35.11 -0.81 -1.71
N GLY A 161 35.49 -0.08 -2.76
CA GLY A 161 36.79 -0.18 -3.42
C GLY A 161 37.76 0.80 -2.77
#